data_AF-A0A432J4I9-F1
#
_entry.id   AF-A0A432J4I9-F1
#
_cell.length_a   1.000
_cell.length_b   1.000
_cell.length_c   1.000
_cell.angle_alpha   90.00
_cell.angle_beta   90.00
_cell.angle_gamma   90.00
#
_symmetry.space_group_name_H-M   'P 1'
#
loop_
_entity.id
_entity.type
_entity.pdbx_description
1 polymer ?
#
loop_
_entity_poly.entity_id
_entity_poly.type
_entity_poly.pdbx_seq_one_letter_code
_entity_poly.pdbx_strand_id
1 'polypeptide(L)'
;FPIYVFLLTVAYALRRGYQGLKFSPRFWQEIATTFFSLAVMGVIAYLPFYLSFSSQAGGPLPNVVNPTRFVQFYLMFGVFLTALTFLLIAVWRRHPASRRSFLSWLLAVWLLPALFLALSILLVAVSPGLRQRIAGLLGGAPADLLPAILRLRLSTPFTWLIAGGLLAGVGALMTQIWGDLTQRRKGAKDEGGSGEHGLPSPSLSFALALFGTGLLLAYAVEFIYLRDQFGARMNTVFKFYYQAWLLMAVASAYAVYYVQTRAGRALKLVGIGLLLLLTAAGLLYPAFAIPGKAGNFRGEPTLDGAAFIQRYNPDHYAVMQWLKENTAPDTVILEAPGRPYTDDDFVSAFSGRPTVLGWGGHELQWRGNYDEPGRREPLIGAIYKNQSPDLTRETVQEFGIEYMIVGPKERDKYKIPPHTESSYQKLWEPVFSAGPYTIYRWKGGAPADQ
;
A
#
# COMPACT_ATOMS: atom_id res chain seq x y z
N PHE A 1 7.81 0.11 11.38
CA PHE A 1 8.04 -0.35 12.77
C PHE A 1 6.89 -0.07 13.77
N PRO A 2 6.07 1.03 13.70
CA PRO A 2 5.13 1.37 14.79
C PRO A 2 4.08 0.29 15.12
N ILE A 3 3.56 -0.40 14.10
CA ILE A 3 2.61 -1.52 14.27
C ILE A 3 3.21 -2.63 15.15
N TYR A 4 4.48 -2.95 14.93
CA TYR A 4 5.18 -3.99 15.69
C TYR A 4 5.57 -3.52 17.09
N VAL A 5 5.89 -2.23 17.28
CA VAL A 5 6.06 -1.64 18.62
C VAL A 5 4.78 -1.81 19.44
N PHE A 6 3.62 -1.48 18.85
CA PHE A 6 2.32 -1.69 19.49
C PHE A 6 2.09 -3.17 19.84
N LEU A 7 2.26 -4.07 18.86
CA LEU A 7 2.02 -5.49 19.06
C LEU A 7 2.94 -6.11 20.11
N LEU A 8 4.25 -5.79 20.08
CA LEU A 8 5.22 -6.28 21.06
C LEU A 8 4.94 -5.73 22.45
N THR A 9 4.49 -4.48 22.55
CA THR A 9 4.05 -3.88 23.82
C THR A 9 2.83 -4.60 24.38
N VAL A 10 1.85 -4.92 23.54
CA VAL A 10 0.67 -5.73 23.93
C VAL A 10 1.09 -7.13 24.36
N ALA A 11 1.99 -7.79 23.63
CA ALA A 11 2.50 -9.11 23.99
C ALA A 11 3.25 -9.09 25.33
N TYR A 12 4.05 -8.04 25.57
CA TYR A 12 4.73 -7.83 26.86
C TYR A 12 3.71 -7.61 27.99
N ALA A 13 2.70 -6.77 27.77
CA ALA A 13 1.61 -6.54 28.74
C ALA A 13 0.90 -7.85 29.11
N LEU A 14 0.55 -8.68 28.12
CA LEU A 14 -0.03 -10.00 28.34
C LEU A 14 0.89 -10.87 29.18
N ARG A 15 2.18 -10.96 28.83
CA ARG A 15 3.17 -11.73 29.61
C ARG A 15 3.24 -11.28 31.06
N ARG A 16 3.22 -9.96 31.33
CA ARG A 16 3.20 -9.43 32.70
C ARG A 16 1.90 -9.76 33.43
N GLY A 17 0.78 -9.78 32.73
CA GLY A 17 -0.49 -10.30 33.24
C GLY A 17 -0.39 -11.77 33.65
N TYR A 18 0.20 -12.64 32.80
CA TYR A 18 0.46 -14.05 33.12
C TYR A 18 1.42 -14.24 34.30
N GLN A 19 2.34 -13.30 34.52
CA GLN A 19 3.22 -13.27 35.70
C GLN A 19 2.55 -12.67 36.95
N GLY A 20 1.26 -12.32 36.87
CA GLY A 20 0.45 -11.87 38.01
C GLY A 20 0.59 -10.38 38.36
N LEU A 21 1.16 -9.56 37.46
CA LEU A 21 1.25 -8.12 37.63
C LEU A 21 -0.10 -7.47 37.33
N LYS A 22 -0.66 -6.73 38.29
CA LYS A 22 -1.93 -6.00 38.14
C LYS A 22 -1.72 -4.64 37.50
N PHE A 23 -2.80 -4.04 36.98
CA PHE A 23 -2.85 -2.62 36.67
C PHE A 23 -2.50 -1.81 37.91
N SER A 24 -1.25 -1.38 37.94
CA SER A 24 -0.59 -0.63 39.00
C SER A 24 0.30 0.41 38.34
N PRO A 25 0.71 1.47 39.06
CA PRO A 25 1.66 2.44 38.51
C PRO A 25 2.91 1.75 37.94
N ARG A 26 3.42 0.72 38.63
CA ARG A 26 4.55 -0.10 38.16
C ARG A 26 4.26 -0.81 36.84
N PHE A 27 3.09 -1.40 36.67
CA PHE A 27 2.71 -2.04 35.41
C PHE A 27 2.76 -1.03 34.26
N TRP A 28 2.09 0.11 34.41
CA TRP A 28 2.05 1.14 33.37
C TRP A 28 3.43 1.73 33.09
N GLN A 29 4.27 1.90 34.11
CA GLN A 29 5.67 2.29 33.95
C GLN A 29 6.45 1.27 33.12
N GLU A 30 6.33 -0.03 33.39
CA GLU A 30 7.00 -1.09 32.62
C GLU A 30 6.51 -1.13 31.17
N ILE A 31 5.20 -0.97 30.92
CA ILE A 31 4.63 -0.93 29.57
C ILE A 31 5.09 0.30 28.81
N ALA A 32 5.06 1.48 29.44
CA ALA A 32 5.53 2.72 28.82
C ALA A 32 7.03 2.64 28.51
N THR A 33 7.85 2.17 29.47
CA THR A 33 9.29 1.97 29.27
C THR A 33 9.55 1.03 28.10
N THR A 34 8.82 -0.07 28.01
CA THR A 34 8.93 -1.02 26.90
C THR A 34 8.55 -0.38 25.56
N PHE A 35 7.42 0.32 25.50
CA PHE A 35 6.96 1.02 24.31
C PHE A 35 7.99 2.04 23.82
N PHE A 36 8.45 2.93 24.70
CA PHE A 36 9.41 3.98 24.34
C PHE A 36 10.78 3.40 23.99
N SER A 37 11.25 2.37 24.69
CA SER A 37 12.53 1.72 24.35
C SER A 37 12.46 1.09 22.96
N LEU A 38 11.39 0.35 22.65
CA LEU A 38 11.18 -0.24 21.32
C LEU A 38 11.02 0.83 20.24
N ALA A 39 10.31 1.93 20.54
CA ALA A 39 10.15 3.03 19.61
C ALA A 39 11.49 3.73 19.31
N VAL A 40 12.29 4.04 20.34
CA VAL A 40 13.62 4.66 20.20
C VAL A 40 14.55 3.74 19.43
N MET A 41 14.62 2.44 19.78
CA MET A 41 15.41 1.47 19.02
C MET A 41 14.95 1.38 17.57
N GLY A 42 13.64 1.42 17.32
CA GLY A 42 13.07 1.46 15.97
C GLY A 42 13.49 2.70 15.19
N VAL A 43 13.48 3.89 15.80
CA VAL A 43 13.94 5.13 15.16
C VAL A 43 15.44 5.06 14.86
N ILE A 44 16.26 4.59 15.81
CA ILE A 44 17.70 4.46 15.63
C ILE A 44 18.02 3.47 14.49
N ALA A 45 17.37 2.30 14.47
CA ALA A 45 17.59 1.28 13.45
C ALA A 45 17.24 1.76 12.03
N TYR A 46 16.32 2.73 11.90
CA TYR A 46 15.91 3.34 10.64
C TYR A 46 16.49 4.73 10.43
N LEU A 47 17.44 5.18 11.27
CA LEU A 47 18.00 6.54 11.19
C LEU A 47 18.61 6.84 9.82
N PRO A 48 19.41 5.96 9.18
CA PRO A 48 19.96 6.24 7.85
C PRO A 48 18.88 6.53 6.81
N PHE A 49 17.75 5.82 6.90
CA PHE A 49 16.60 6.06 6.04
C PHE A 49 15.96 7.42 6.33
N TYR A 50 15.76 7.78 7.60
CA TYR A 50 15.13 9.06 7.96
C TYR A 50 15.93 10.29 7.56
N LEU A 51 17.26 10.18 7.44
CA LEU A 51 18.12 11.30 7.05
C LEU A 51 17.93 11.72 5.59
N SER A 52 17.59 10.79 4.69
CA SER A 52 17.36 11.07 3.26
C SER A 52 15.91 10.92 2.83
N PHE A 53 15.02 10.53 3.74
CA PHE A 53 13.62 10.24 3.42
C PHE A 53 12.78 11.51 3.32
N SER A 54 12.22 11.73 2.14
CA SER A 54 11.18 12.74 1.90
C SER A 54 9.80 12.08 1.93
N SER A 55 9.02 12.35 2.98
CA SER A 55 7.65 11.84 3.09
C SER A 55 6.68 12.59 2.17
N GLN A 56 5.96 11.84 1.35
CA GLN A 56 4.79 12.36 0.63
C GLN A 56 3.48 12.16 1.40
N ALA A 57 3.52 11.40 2.50
CA ALA A 57 2.38 11.25 3.38
C ALA A 57 2.21 12.53 4.19
N GLY A 58 1.06 13.18 4.03
CA GLY A 58 0.56 14.21 4.91
C GLY A 58 -0.21 13.64 6.10
N GLY A 59 -0.81 14.53 6.89
CA GLY A 59 -1.58 14.17 8.07
C GLY A 59 -2.83 13.32 7.77
N PRO A 60 -3.42 12.71 8.82
CA PRO A 60 -4.63 11.91 8.70
C PRO A 60 -5.82 12.79 8.30
N LEU A 61 -6.66 12.27 7.43
CA LEU A 61 -7.92 12.87 7.00
C LEU A 61 -9.06 11.86 7.16
N PRO A 62 -10.29 12.34 7.43
CA PRO A 62 -11.45 11.46 7.49
C PRO A 62 -11.79 10.93 6.10
N ASN A 63 -11.95 9.62 6.00
CA ASN A 63 -12.56 8.97 4.85
C ASN A 63 -14.08 9.14 4.97
N VAL A 64 -14.66 10.07 4.23
CA VAL A 64 -16.12 10.27 4.17
C VAL A 64 -16.75 9.60 2.94
N VAL A 65 -16.03 9.52 1.81
CA VAL A 65 -16.59 9.18 0.50
C VAL A 65 -16.24 7.80 -0.06
N ASN A 66 -15.28 7.07 0.53
CA ASN A 66 -14.82 5.79 -0.01
C ASN A 66 -15.00 4.62 0.99
N PRO A 67 -16.21 4.24 1.41
CA PRO A 67 -16.39 3.03 2.22
C PRO A 67 -16.10 1.76 1.40
N THR A 68 -15.56 0.71 2.02
CA THR A 68 -15.35 -0.58 1.35
C THR A 68 -16.65 -1.37 1.32
N ARG A 69 -17.01 -1.94 0.17
CA ARG A 69 -18.12 -2.91 0.09
C ARG A 69 -17.72 -4.22 0.77
N PHE A 70 -18.61 -4.82 1.56
CA PHE A 70 -18.28 -6.03 2.31
C PHE A 70 -17.81 -7.19 1.42
N VAL A 71 -18.41 -7.35 0.23
CA VAL A 71 -17.98 -8.38 -0.72
C VAL A 71 -16.50 -8.19 -1.11
N GLN A 72 -16.04 -6.96 -1.34
CA GLN A 72 -14.64 -6.68 -1.65
C GLN A 72 -13.73 -6.93 -0.44
N PHE A 73 -14.17 -6.53 0.75
CA PHE A 73 -13.44 -6.79 1.99
C PHE A 73 -13.29 -8.29 2.25
N TYR A 74 -14.37 -9.05 2.07
CA TYR A 74 -14.40 -10.50 2.25
C TYR A 74 -13.63 -11.25 1.17
N LEU A 75 -13.60 -10.76 -0.07
CA LEU A 75 -12.71 -11.32 -1.10
C LEU A 75 -11.24 -11.25 -0.67
N MET A 76 -10.84 -10.17 0.00
CA MET A 76 -9.45 -9.96 0.44
C MET A 76 -9.11 -10.67 1.75
N PHE A 77 -10.04 -10.70 2.71
CA PHE A 77 -9.78 -11.18 4.08
C PHE A 77 -10.60 -12.41 4.49
N GLY A 78 -11.45 -12.94 3.61
CA GLY A 78 -12.49 -13.92 3.94
C GLY A 78 -11.96 -15.13 4.69
N VAL A 79 -10.88 -15.76 4.19
CA VAL A 79 -10.21 -16.89 4.86
C VAL A 79 -9.87 -16.57 6.32
N PHE A 80 -9.33 -15.38 6.58
CA PHE A 80 -8.92 -14.97 7.92
C PHE A 80 -10.08 -14.56 8.81
N LEU A 81 -11.09 -13.87 8.26
CA LEU A 81 -12.31 -13.54 9.00
C LEU A 81 -13.07 -14.80 9.40
N THR A 82 -13.11 -15.80 8.51
CA THR A 82 -13.66 -17.13 8.80
C THR A 82 -12.86 -17.81 9.90
N ALA A 83 -11.52 -17.85 9.81
CA ALA A 83 -10.67 -18.45 10.83
C ALA A 83 -10.86 -17.79 12.20
N LEU A 84 -10.90 -16.46 12.24
CA LEU A 84 -11.19 -15.68 13.43
C LEU A 84 -12.57 -16.00 13.99
N THR A 85 -13.61 -16.06 13.14
CA THR A 85 -14.98 -16.35 13.58
C THR A 85 -15.07 -17.71 14.27
N PHE A 86 -14.49 -18.76 13.67
CA PHE A 86 -14.48 -20.10 14.27
C PHE A 86 -13.64 -20.17 15.54
N LEU A 87 -12.50 -19.46 15.58
CA LEU A 87 -11.70 -19.33 16.79
C LEU A 87 -12.50 -18.66 17.91
N LEU A 88 -13.15 -17.53 17.63
CA LEU A 88 -13.96 -16.79 18.61
C LEU A 88 -15.07 -17.69 19.16
N ILE A 89 -15.82 -18.39 18.31
CA ILE A 89 -16.88 -19.32 18.75
C ILE A 89 -16.29 -20.44 19.64
N ALA A 90 -15.17 -21.05 19.22
CA ALA A 90 -14.55 -22.14 19.96
C ALA A 90 -14.00 -21.71 21.32
N VAL A 91 -13.44 -20.50 21.41
CA VAL A 91 -12.91 -19.92 22.64
C VAL A 91 -14.07 -19.49 23.54
N TRP A 92 -15.08 -18.82 23.01
CA TRP A 92 -16.23 -18.35 23.79
C TRP A 92 -17.01 -19.47 24.47
N ARG A 93 -17.08 -20.65 23.84
CA ARG A 93 -17.71 -21.84 24.46
C ARG A 93 -16.96 -22.37 25.68
N ARG A 94 -15.65 -22.10 25.79
CA ARG A 94 -14.81 -22.52 26.92
C ARG A 94 -14.55 -21.41 27.94
N HIS A 95 -14.38 -20.19 27.44
CA HIS A 95 -14.04 -19.00 28.19
C HIS A 95 -15.03 -17.90 27.83
N PRO A 96 -16.31 -18.03 28.24
CA PRO A 96 -17.33 -17.08 27.85
C PRO A 96 -17.01 -15.71 28.43
N ALA A 97 -16.90 -14.70 27.57
CA ALA A 97 -16.82 -13.33 28.05
C ALA A 97 -18.21 -12.85 28.50
N SER A 98 -18.23 -11.98 29.50
CA SER A 98 -19.46 -11.35 29.96
C SER A 98 -20.20 -10.63 28.82
N ARG A 99 -21.52 -10.84 28.73
CA ARG A 99 -22.39 -10.12 27.78
C ARG A 99 -22.24 -8.60 27.90
N ARG A 100 -22.04 -8.10 29.11
CA ARG A 100 -21.79 -6.66 29.35
C ARG A 100 -20.49 -6.22 28.68
N SER A 101 -19.41 -7.00 28.83
CA SER A 101 -18.12 -6.69 28.19
C SER A 101 -18.25 -6.69 26.67
N PHE A 102 -18.91 -7.71 26.10
CA PHE A 102 -19.16 -7.77 24.66
C PHE A 102 -19.95 -6.56 24.14
N LEU A 103 -21.05 -6.20 24.81
CA LEU A 103 -21.85 -5.04 24.42
C LEU A 103 -21.07 -3.72 24.57
N SER A 104 -20.25 -3.56 25.62
CA SER A 104 -19.40 -2.38 25.76
C SER A 104 -18.40 -2.25 24.60
N TRP A 105 -17.77 -3.35 24.21
CA TRP A 105 -16.87 -3.35 23.05
C TRP A 105 -17.60 -3.12 21.74
N LEU A 106 -18.79 -3.72 21.55
CA LEU A 106 -19.62 -3.53 20.37
C LEU A 106 -20.05 -2.08 20.22
N LEU A 107 -20.49 -1.46 21.31
CA LEU A 107 -20.80 -0.04 21.35
C LEU A 107 -19.57 0.80 21.06
N ALA A 108 -18.39 0.48 21.63
CA ALA A 108 -17.18 1.25 21.36
C ALA A 108 -16.77 1.21 19.88
N VAL A 109 -16.72 0.02 19.28
CA VAL A 109 -16.29 -0.14 17.88
C VAL A 109 -17.35 0.31 16.88
N TRP A 110 -18.62 0.43 17.24
CA TRP A 110 -19.63 1.00 16.34
C TRP A 110 -19.84 2.49 16.59
N LEU A 111 -20.08 2.90 17.83
CA LEU A 111 -20.44 4.28 18.15
C LEU A 111 -19.28 5.27 17.96
N LEU A 112 -18.05 4.93 18.38
CA LEU A 112 -16.94 5.88 18.27
C LEU A 112 -16.63 6.23 16.80
N PRO A 113 -16.54 5.26 15.87
CA PRO A 113 -16.35 5.58 14.46
C PRO A 113 -17.57 6.25 13.82
N ALA A 114 -18.79 5.92 14.25
CA ALA A 114 -20.00 6.62 13.81
C ALA A 114 -19.97 8.10 14.20
N LEU A 115 -19.61 8.39 15.45
CA LEU A 115 -19.51 9.76 15.97
C LEU A 115 -18.40 10.53 15.25
N PHE A 116 -17.22 9.91 15.08
CA PHE A 116 -16.13 10.50 14.32
C PHE A 116 -16.56 10.83 12.87
N LEU A 117 -17.27 9.92 12.22
CA LEU A 117 -17.77 10.13 10.86
C LEU A 117 -18.84 11.22 10.81
N ALA A 118 -19.77 11.24 11.76
CA ALA A 118 -20.80 12.28 11.86
C ALA A 118 -20.18 13.67 12.06
N LEU A 119 -19.19 13.80 12.96
CA LEU A 119 -18.45 15.04 13.16
C LEU A 119 -17.66 15.45 11.90
N SER A 120 -17.07 14.48 11.20
CA SER A 120 -16.37 14.73 9.94
C SER A 120 -17.32 15.22 8.85
N ILE A 121 -18.50 14.61 8.73
CA ILE A 121 -19.54 15.03 7.78
C ILE A 121 -20.08 16.41 8.15
N LEU A 122 -20.29 16.69 9.44
CA LEU A 122 -20.68 18.01 9.93
C LEU A 122 -19.63 19.07 9.58
N LEU A 123 -18.34 18.77 9.78
CA LEU A 123 -17.24 19.67 9.41
C LEU A 123 -17.24 19.98 7.90
N VAL A 124 -17.47 18.97 7.07
CA VAL A 124 -17.62 19.14 5.61
C VAL A 124 -18.87 19.96 5.27
N ALA A 125 -19.96 19.78 6.01
CA ALA A 125 -21.18 20.54 5.82
C ALA A 125 -20.96 22.02 6.14
N VAL A 126 -20.26 22.37 7.21
CA VAL A 126 -20.11 23.79 7.64
C VAL A 126 -18.95 24.52 6.99
N SER A 127 -18.02 23.82 6.32
CA SER A 127 -16.85 24.42 5.67
C SER A 127 -17.02 24.49 4.15
N PRO A 128 -17.23 25.67 3.54
CA PRO A 128 -17.42 25.80 2.09
C PRO A 128 -16.25 25.25 1.27
N GLY A 129 -15.01 25.51 1.70
CA GLY A 129 -13.81 25.02 1.02
C GLY A 129 -13.69 23.48 1.04
N LEU A 130 -13.99 22.84 2.17
CA LEU A 130 -14.01 21.38 2.25
C LEU A 130 -15.16 20.79 1.42
N ARG A 131 -16.34 21.42 1.46
CA ARG A 131 -17.49 21.00 0.67
C ARG A 131 -17.18 21.01 -0.83
N GLN A 132 -16.59 22.09 -1.34
CA GLN A 132 -16.21 22.20 -2.74
C GLN A 132 -15.17 21.15 -3.13
N ARG A 133 -14.14 20.94 -2.29
CA ARG A 133 -13.10 19.94 -2.54
C ARG A 133 -13.66 18.52 -2.62
N ILE A 134 -14.56 18.14 -1.70
CA ILE A 134 -15.13 16.79 -1.66
C ILE A 134 -16.17 16.60 -2.76
N ALA A 135 -16.93 17.64 -3.11
CA ALA A 135 -17.84 17.61 -4.26
C ALA A 135 -17.09 17.33 -5.56
N GLY A 136 -15.92 17.96 -5.75
CA GLY A 136 -15.01 17.67 -6.86
C GLY A 136 -14.54 16.21 -6.89
N LEU A 137 -14.25 15.60 -5.73
CA LEU A 137 -13.87 14.18 -5.65
C LEU A 137 -15.02 13.23 -6.03
N LEU A 138 -16.27 13.61 -5.76
CA LEU A 138 -17.46 12.82 -6.13
C LEU A 138 -17.96 13.12 -7.55
N GLY A 139 -17.39 14.10 -8.25
CA GLY A 139 -17.87 14.55 -9.56
C GLY A 139 -19.28 15.16 -9.53
N GLY A 140 -19.70 15.72 -8.39
CA GLY A 140 -21.05 16.22 -8.18
C GLY A 140 -21.10 17.68 -7.71
N ALA A 141 -22.31 18.23 -7.62
CA ALA A 141 -22.52 19.58 -7.07
C ALA A 141 -22.39 19.59 -5.54
N PRO A 142 -21.84 20.66 -4.92
CA PRO A 142 -21.75 20.77 -3.47
C PRO A 142 -23.09 20.65 -2.73
N ALA A 143 -24.21 20.97 -3.39
CA ALA A 143 -25.56 20.87 -2.82
C ALA A 143 -26.00 19.43 -2.56
N ASP A 144 -25.59 18.48 -3.40
CA ASP A 144 -26.01 17.07 -3.33
C ASP A 144 -25.07 16.19 -2.48
N LEU A 145 -24.04 16.82 -1.89
CA LEU A 145 -22.95 16.12 -1.23
C LEU A 145 -23.40 15.28 -0.03
N LEU A 146 -24.22 15.85 0.86
CA LEU A 146 -24.63 15.15 2.08
C LEU A 146 -25.54 13.95 1.78
N PRO A 147 -26.59 14.06 0.95
CA PRO A 147 -27.37 12.91 0.51
C PRO A 147 -26.50 11.82 -0.15
N ALA A 148 -25.53 12.21 -0.99
CA ALA A 148 -24.62 11.26 -1.64
C ALA A 148 -23.77 10.48 -0.63
N ILE A 149 -23.14 11.17 0.33
CA ILE A 149 -22.33 10.53 1.38
C ILE A 149 -23.18 9.58 2.23
N LEU A 150 -24.38 10.01 2.65
CA LEU A 150 -25.29 9.17 3.44
C LEU A 150 -25.70 7.93 2.66
N ARG A 151 -26.08 8.08 1.38
CA ARG A 151 -26.44 6.94 0.51
C ARG A 151 -25.28 5.96 0.36
N LEU A 152 -24.05 6.46 0.19
CA LEU A 152 -22.85 5.61 0.11
C LEU A 152 -22.65 4.80 1.40
N ARG A 153 -22.79 5.42 2.57
CA ARG A 153 -22.60 4.73 3.86
C ARG A 153 -23.71 3.73 4.16
N LEU A 154 -24.96 4.11 3.90
CA LEU A 154 -26.13 3.25 4.12
C LEU A 154 -26.18 2.06 3.15
N SER A 155 -25.58 2.17 1.96
CA SER A 155 -25.48 1.06 1.01
C SER A 155 -24.25 0.16 1.23
N THR A 156 -23.33 0.54 2.12
CA THR A 156 -22.10 -0.23 2.42
C THR A 156 -21.85 -0.49 3.92
N PRO A 157 -22.87 -0.75 4.75
CA PRO A 157 -22.69 -0.79 6.21
C PRO A 157 -21.94 -2.03 6.68
N PHE A 158 -21.99 -3.13 5.91
CA PHE A 158 -21.60 -4.45 6.41
C PHE A 158 -20.12 -4.61 6.69
N THR A 159 -19.21 -3.92 5.98
CA THR A 159 -17.78 -3.97 6.30
C THR A 159 -17.55 -3.44 7.71
N TRP A 160 -18.14 -2.29 8.01
CA TRP A 160 -18.06 -1.70 9.34
C TRP A 160 -18.70 -2.61 10.38
N LEU A 161 -19.95 -3.03 10.19
CA LEU A 161 -20.68 -3.79 11.18
C LEU A 161 -20.00 -5.14 11.50
N ILE A 162 -19.58 -5.88 10.47
CA ILE A 162 -19.00 -7.22 10.64
C ILE A 162 -17.57 -7.13 11.20
N ALA A 163 -16.70 -6.28 10.63
CA ALA A 163 -15.34 -6.13 11.14
C ALA A 163 -15.35 -5.58 12.58
N GLY A 164 -16.22 -4.60 12.87
CA GLY A 164 -16.45 -4.10 14.22
C GLY A 164 -16.94 -5.19 15.17
N GLY A 165 -17.92 -6.00 14.77
CA GLY A 165 -18.43 -7.10 15.59
C GLY A 165 -17.36 -8.15 15.94
N LEU A 166 -16.50 -8.49 14.98
CA LEU A 166 -15.36 -9.38 15.21
C LEU A 166 -14.31 -8.74 16.14
N LEU A 167 -14.00 -7.45 15.98
CA LEU A 167 -13.14 -6.71 16.90
C LEU A 167 -13.72 -6.69 18.32
N ALA A 168 -15.04 -6.52 18.45
CA ALA A 168 -15.70 -6.56 19.74
C ALA A 168 -15.59 -7.94 20.40
N GLY A 169 -15.69 -9.01 19.62
CA GLY A 169 -15.47 -10.37 20.08
C GLY A 169 -14.05 -10.58 20.62
N VAL A 170 -13.04 -10.10 19.88
CA VAL A 170 -11.63 -10.13 20.32
C VAL A 170 -11.44 -9.32 21.60
N GLY A 171 -11.93 -8.07 21.64
CA GLY A 171 -11.79 -7.18 22.80
C GLY A 171 -12.45 -7.73 24.06
N ALA A 172 -13.65 -8.32 23.93
CA ALA A 172 -14.37 -8.93 25.04
C ALA A 172 -13.64 -10.15 25.61
N LEU A 173 -13.14 -11.04 24.74
CA LEU A 173 -12.32 -12.17 25.18
C LEU A 173 -11.01 -11.72 25.83
N MET A 174 -10.32 -10.74 25.26
CA MET A 174 -9.09 -10.19 25.85
C MET A 174 -9.36 -9.58 27.23
N THR A 175 -10.51 -8.92 27.40
CA THR A 175 -10.96 -8.38 28.68
C THR A 175 -11.24 -9.49 29.69
N GLN A 176 -11.91 -10.56 29.25
CA GLN A 176 -12.20 -11.73 30.08
C GLN A 176 -10.91 -12.46 30.51
N ILE A 177 -10.01 -12.73 29.56
CA ILE A 177 -8.70 -13.34 29.83
C ILE A 177 -7.96 -12.52 30.88
N TRP A 178 -7.96 -11.20 30.73
CA TRP A 178 -7.32 -10.33 31.72
C TRP A 178 -8.00 -10.41 33.09
N GLY A 179 -9.34 -10.41 33.13
CA GLY A 179 -10.12 -10.63 34.34
C GLY A 179 -9.72 -11.92 35.06
N ASP A 180 -9.66 -13.03 34.34
CA ASP A 180 -9.31 -14.35 34.87
C ASP A 180 -7.87 -14.36 35.44
N LEU A 181 -6.92 -13.75 34.73
CA LEU A 181 -5.53 -13.59 35.20
C LEU A 181 -5.45 -12.82 36.52
N THR A 182 -6.27 -11.79 36.69
CA THR A 182 -6.29 -10.99 37.93
C THR A 182 -7.03 -11.68 39.09
N GLN A 183 -8.07 -12.47 38.80
CA GLN A 183 -8.89 -13.16 39.80
C GLN A 183 -8.22 -14.42 40.37
N ARG A 184 -7.50 -15.21 39.55
CA ARG A 184 -6.84 -16.45 40.01
C ARG A 184 -5.80 -16.20 41.11
N ARG A 185 -5.26 -14.99 41.23
CA ARG A 185 -4.40 -14.58 42.35
C ARG A 185 -5.17 -14.33 43.66
N LYS A 186 -6.43 -13.88 43.59
CA LYS A 186 -7.28 -13.79 44.80
C LYS A 186 -7.60 -15.20 45.31
N GLY A 187 -7.95 -16.11 44.40
CA GLY A 187 -8.22 -17.52 44.73
C GLY A 187 -6.98 -18.36 45.06
N ALA A 188 -5.79 -18.07 44.55
CA ALA A 188 -4.57 -18.78 44.95
C ALA A 188 -4.12 -18.49 46.40
N LYS A 189 -4.79 -17.57 47.10
CA LYS A 189 -4.65 -17.38 48.55
C LYS A 189 -5.66 -18.19 49.38
N ASP A 190 -6.73 -18.67 48.77
CA ASP A 190 -7.83 -19.41 49.42
C ASP A 190 -8.02 -20.74 48.68
N GLU A 191 -7.52 -21.82 49.29
CA GLU A 191 -7.42 -23.21 48.85
C GLU A 191 -8.35 -23.74 47.72
N GLY A 192 -7.78 -24.63 46.88
CA GLY A 192 -8.42 -25.91 46.51
C GLY A 192 -9.48 -25.96 45.41
N GLY A 193 -9.94 -24.84 44.84
CA GLY A 193 -11.02 -24.84 43.84
C GLY A 193 -10.61 -25.25 42.42
N SER A 194 -10.75 -26.52 42.07
CA SER A 194 -10.64 -27.07 40.71
C SER A 194 -11.81 -26.60 39.82
N GLY A 195 -11.72 -25.40 39.24
CA GLY A 195 -12.56 -25.01 38.12
C GLY A 195 -12.14 -25.77 36.85
N GLU A 196 -13.06 -26.54 36.25
CA GLU A 196 -12.87 -27.38 35.04
C GLU A 196 -12.37 -26.65 33.78
N HIS A 197 -12.19 -25.33 33.82
CA HIS A 197 -11.68 -24.54 32.71
C HIS A 197 -10.38 -23.84 33.11
N GLY A 198 -9.25 -24.45 32.76
CA GLY A 198 -7.91 -23.87 32.96
C GLY A 198 -7.75 -22.52 32.25
N LEU A 199 -6.78 -21.70 32.68
CA LEU A 199 -6.54 -20.40 32.07
C LEU A 199 -6.31 -20.51 30.55
N PRO A 200 -6.79 -19.52 29.78
CA PRO A 200 -6.41 -19.33 28.39
C PRO A 200 -4.88 -19.40 28.23
N SER A 201 -4.39 -20.16 27.26
CA SER A 201 -2.94 -20.31 27.02
C SER A 201 -2.33 -18.99 26.50
N PRO A 202 -1.07 -18.65 26.83
CA PRO A 202 -0.41 -17.45 26.31
C PRO A 202 -0.43 -17.34 24.78
N SER A 203 -0.31 -18.48 24.07
CA SER A 203 -0.38 -18.54 22.62
C SER A 203 -1.74 -18.11 22.06
N LEU A 204 -2.83 -18.42 22.78
CA LEU A 204 -4.18 -17.96 22.40
C LEU A 204 -4.29 -16.45 22.52
N SER A 205 -3.84 -15.88 23.64
CA SER A 205 -3.87 -14.43 23.85
C SER A 205 -3.02 -13.69 22.82
N PHE A 206 -1.86 -14.25 22.46
CA PHE A 206 -1.03 -13.69 21.41
C PHE A 206 -1.70 -13.77 20.03
N ALA A 207 -2.33 -14.90 19.68
CA ALA A 207 -3.08 -15.03 18.43
C ALA A 207 -4.27 -14.06 18.36
N LEU A 208 -4.99 -13.83 19.48
CA LEU A 208 -6.04 -12.82 19.57
C LEU A 208 -5.48 -11.40 19.43
N ALA A 209 -4.29 -11.12 19.96
CA ALA A 209 -3.62 -9.83 19.76
C ALA A 209 -3.23 -9.60 18.30
N LEU A 210 -2.74 -10.63 17.60
CA LEU A 210 -2.45 -10.58 16.15
C LEU A 210 -3.72 -10.31 15.33
N PHE A 211 -4.79 -11.08 15.57
CA PHE A 211 -6.08 -10.88 14.91
C PHE A 211 -6.65 -9.50 15.20
N GLY A 212 -6.66 -9.07 16.46
CA GLY A 212 -7.17 -7.77 16.88
C GLY A 212 -6.38 -6.63 16.24
N THR A 213 -5.04 -6.71 16.21
CA THR A 213 -4.19 -5.70 15.57
C THR A 213 -4.42 -5.65 14.07
N GLY A 214 -4.38 -6.80 13.38
CA GLY A 214 -4.59 -6.86 11.94
C GLY A 214 -5.98 -6.36 11.53
N LEU A 215 -7.02 -6.80 12.23
CA LEU A 215 -8.38 -6.36 11.96
C LEU A 215 -8.59 -4.88 12.31
N LEU A 216 -7.94 -4.35 13.36
CA LEU A 216 -7.99 -2.94 13.71
C LEU A 216 -7.35 -2.07 12.62
N LEU A 217 -6.21 -2.50 12.04
CA LEU A 217 -5.58 -1.80 10.93
C LEU A 217 -6.49 -1.77 9.71
N ALA A 218 -7.09 -2.90 9.35
CA ALA A 218 -8.03 -2.98 8.23
C ALA A 218 -9.33 -2.19 8.49
N TYR A 219 -9.75 -2.12 9.75
CA TYR A 219 -10.94 -1.38 10.18
C TYR A 219 -10.71 0.13 10.20
N ALA A 220 -9.53 0.59 10.64
CA ALA A 220 -9.20 2.01 10.76
C ALA A 220 -9.24 2.73 9.39
N VAL A 221 -8.83 2.06 8.31
CA VAL A 221 -8.82 2.66 6.96
C VAL A 221 -10.20 2.88 6.36
N GLU A 222 -11.26 2.38 7.01
CA GLU A 222 -12.65 2.70 6.65
C GLU A 222 -13.05 4.13 7.06
N PHE A 223 -12.33 4.70 8.02
CA PHE A 223 -12.65 5.99 8.63
C PHE A 223 -11.55 7.03 8.47
N ILE A 224 -10.28 6.62 8.40
CA ILE A 224 -9.15 7.53 8.36
C ILE A 224 -8.20 7.11 7.23
N TYR A 225 -7.66 8.06 6.50
CA TYR A 225 -6.57 7.83 5.55
C TYR A 225 -5.49 8.90 5.65
N LEU A 226 -4.27 8.55 5.26
CA LEU A 226 -3.18 9.50 5.17
C LEU A 226 -3.26 10.20 3.81
N ARG A 227 -3.23 11.53 3.83
CA ARG A 227 -3.22 12.33 2.61
C ARG A 227 -1.93 12.05 1.83
N ASP A 228 -2.03 11.86 0.53
CA ASP A 228 -0.88 11.81 -0.39
C ASP A 228 -1.25 12.44 -1.74
N GLN A 229 -0.37 12.32 -2.73
CA GLN A 229 -0.52 12.89 -4.07
C GLN A 229 -1.73 12.34 -4.84
N PHE A 230 -2.28 11.19 -4.47
CA PHE A 230 -3.45 10.61 -5.13
C PHE A 230 -4.78 11.17 -4.60
N GLY A 231 -4.76 11.89 -3.46
CA GLY A 231 -5.96 12.49 -2.88
C GLY A 231 -7.03 11.49 -2.41
N ALA A 232 -6.70 10.21 -2.39
CA ALA A 232 -7.59 9.10 -2.03
C ALA A 232 -6.91 8.18 -1.02
N ARG A 233 -7.67 7.26 -0.43
CA ARG A 233 -7.16 6.35 0.61
C ARG A 233 -6.35 5.16 0.08
N MET A 234 -6.09 5.09 -1.22
CA MET A 234 -5.52 3.91 -1.90
C MET A 234 -4.21 3.42 -1.24
N ASN A 235 -3.22 4.31 -1.06
CA ASN A 235 -1.96 3.92 -0.42
C ASN A 235 -2.12 3.59 1.06
N THR A 236 -3.07 4.23 1.76
CA THR A 236 -3.37 3.86 3.15
C THR A 236 -3.91 2.44 3.21
N VAL A 237 -4.88 2.11 2.35
CA VAL A 237 -5.42 0.76 2.22
C VAL A 237 -4.31 -0.24 1.91
N PHE A 238 -3.49 -0.01 0.87
CA PHE A 238 -2.41 -0.92 0.51
C PHE A 238 -1.41 -1.15 1.65
N LYS A 239 -0.90 -0.08 2.27
CA LYS A 239 0.13 -0.18 3.31
C LYS A 239 -0.39 -0.86 4.58
N PHE A 240 -1.63 -0.58 4.97
CA PHE A 240 -2.22 -1.15 6.19
C PHE A 240 -2.77 -2.56 5.95
N TYR A 241 -3.38 -2.82 4.79
CA TYR A 241 -3.87 -4.16 4.46
C TYR A 241 -2.73 -5.16 4.33
N TYR A 242 -1.56 -4.76 3.82
CA TYR A 242 -0.39 -5.64 3.77
C TYR A 242 -0.02 -6.16 5.17
N GLN A 243 0.00 -5.27 6.16
CA GLN A 243 0.30 -5.60 7.55
C GLN A 243 -0.83 -6.42 8.19
N ALA A 244 -2.08 -6.04 7.93
CA ALA A 244 -3.26 -6.77 8.40
C ALA A 244 -3.27 -8.22 7.89
N TRP A 245 -2.98 -8.41 6.61
CA TRP A 245 -2.93 -9.71 5.95
C TRP A 245 -1.89 -10.61 6.60
N LEU A 246 -0.66 -10.12 6.77
CA LEU A 246 0.43 -10.86 7.41
C LEU A 246 0.08 -11.31 8.83
N LEU A 247 -0.39 -10.40 9.68
CA LEU A 247 -0.70 -10.68 11.08
C LEU A 247 -1.85 -11.70 11.20
N MET A 248 -2.92 -11.51 10.43
CA MET A 248 -4.07 -12.41 10.46
C MET A 248 -3.79 -13.77 9.81
N ALA A 249 -2.90 -13.86 8.82
CA ALA A 249 -2.47 -15.12 8.24
C ALA A 249 -1.76 -16.00 9.27
N VAL A 250 -0.80 -15.44 10.01
CA VAL A 250 -0.09 -16.15 11.09
C VAL A 250 -1.07 -16.58 12.19
N ALA A 251 -1.97 -15.69 12.60
CA ALA A 251 -2.98 -16.01 13.61
C ALA A 251 -3.99 -17.07 13.14
N SER A 252 -4.28 -17.12 11.84
CA SER A 252 -5.17 -18.12 11.24
C SER A 252 -4.60 -19.54 11.30
N ALA A 253 -3.27 -19.71 11.18
CA ALA A 253 -2.65 -21.01 11.40
C ALA A 253 -2.90 -21.53 12.83
N TYR A 254 -2.79 -20.66 13.83
CA TYR A 254 -3.14 -20.99 15.20
C TYR A 254 -4.63 -21.27 15.37
N ALA A 255 -5.50 -20.49 14.72
CA ALA A 255 -6.96 -20.72 14.75
C ALA A 255 -7.32 -22.11 14.23
N VAL A 256 -6.72 -22.55 13.12
CA VAL A 256 -6.89 -23.90 12.57
C VAL A 256 -6.47 -24.96 13.59
N TYR A 257 -5.28 -24.85 14.17
CA TYR A 257 -4.83 -25.77 15.22
C TYR A 257 -5.80 -25.81 16.41
N TYR A 258 -6.23 -24.65 16.90
CA TYR A 258 -7.13 -24.55 18.05
C TYR A 258 -8.48 -25.18 17.74
N VAL A 259 -9.06 -24.90 16.58
CA VAL A 259 -10.34 -25.48 16.15
C VAL A 259 -10.22 -26.99 15.97
N GLN A 260 -9.13 -27.49 15.38
CA GLN A 260 -8.93 -28.93 15.15
C GLN A 260 -8.78 -29.75 16.44
N THR A 261 -8.11 -29.18 17.45
CA THR A 261 -7.71 -29.89 18.68
C THR A 261 -8.67 -29.64 19.84
N ARG A 262 -9.30 -28.45 19.87
CA ARG A 262 -10.12 -28.03 20.99
C ARG A 262 -11.58 -27.85 20.61
N ALA A 263 -11.97 -27.50 19.39
CA ALA A 263 -13.40 -27.30 19.11
C ALA A 263 -14.21 -28.62 19.15
N GLY A 264 -15.51 -28.51 19.43
CA GLY A 264 -16.43 -29.65 19.32
C GLY A 264 -16.57 -30.14 17.87
N ARG A 265 -16.93 -31.42 17.68
CA ARG A 265 -16.94 -32.11 16.37
C ARG A 265 -17.61 -31.31 15.25
N ALA A 266 -18.80 -30.74 15.51
CA ALA A 266 -19.53 -29.95 14.51
C ALA A 266 -18.75 -28.71 14.07
N LEU A 267 -18.21 -27.93 15.02
CA LEU A 267 -17.46 -26.71 14.73
C LEU A 267 -16.13 -27.01 14.02
N LYS A 268 -15.50 -28.14 14.36
CA LYS A 268 -14.33 -28.65 13.65
C LYS A 268 -14.66 -28.97 12.20
N LEU A 269 -15.69 -29.79 11.94
CA LEU A 269 -16.04 -30.21 10.58
C LEU A 269 -16.44 -29.02 9.71
N VAL A 270 -17.33 -28.16 10.20
CA VAL A 270 -17.81 -26.99 9.45
C VAL A 270 -16.70 -25.96 9.30
N GLY A 271 -15.98 -25.65 10.37
CA GLY A 271 -14.94 -24.62 10.36
C GLY A 271 -13.76 -24.99 9.48
N ILE A 272 -13.24 -26.21 9.61
CA ILE A 272 -12.13 -26.67 8.79
C ILE A 272 -12.59 -26.92 7.35
N GLY A 273 -13.78 -27.49 7.14
CA GLY A 273 -14.34 -27.67 5.79
C GLY A 273 -14.48 -26.34 5.04
N LEU A 274 -15.02 -25.30 5.68
CA LEU A 274 -15.16 -23.99 5.06
C LEU A 274 -13.81 -23.31 4.82
N LEU A 275 -12.87 -23.42 5.76
CA LEU A 275 -11.52 -22.88 5.56
C LEU A 275 -10.81 -23.55 4.39
N LEU A 276 -10.87 -24.88 4.30
CA LEU A 276 -10.31 -25.63 3.17
C LEU A 276 -10.97 -25.22 1.85
N LEU A 277 -12.29 -25.07 1.83
CA LEU A 277 -13.02 -24.61 0.64
C LEU A 277 -12.56 -23.23 0.19
N LEU A 278 -12.48 -22.26 1.11
CA LEU A 278 -12.06 -20.89 0.79
C LEU A 278 -10.59 -20.83 0.35
N THR A 279 -9.71 -21.60 1.00
CA THR A 279 -8.30 -21.70 0.58
C THR A 279 -8.18 -22.35 -0.79
N ALA A 280 -8.90 -23.45 -1.05
CA ALA A 280 -8.91 -24.11 -2.36
C ALA A 280 -9.44 -23.19 -3.46
N ALA A 281 -10.50 -22.44 -3.20
CA ALA A 281 -11.02 -21.43 -4.13
C ALA A 281 -9.97 -20.33 -4.40
N GLY A 282 -9.24 -19.88 -3.38
CA GLY A 282 -8.14 -18.92 -3.54
C GLY A 282 -6.97 -19.46 -4.37
N LEU A 283 -6.65 -20.75 -4.24
CA LEU A 283 -5.58 -21.42 -5.01
C LEU A 283 -5.89 -21.55 -6.50
N LEU A 284 -7.14 -21.35 -6.93
CA LEU A 284 -7.47 -21.22 -8.35
C LEU A 284 -6.74 -20.04 -8.99
N TYR A 285 -6.55 -18.93 -8.26
CA TYR A 285 -5.87 -17.76 -8.81
C TYR A 285 -4.45 -18.08 -9.29
N PRO A 286 -3.49 -18.57 -8.46
CA PRO A 286 -2.16 -18.92 -8.96
C PRO A 286 -2.21 -20.04 -10.01
N ALA A 287 -3.12 -21.03 -9.89
CA ALA A 287 -3.23 -22.12 -10.84
C ALA A 287 -3.57 -21.65 -12.27
N PHE A 288 -4.41 -20.62 -12.42
CA PHE A 288 -4.77 -20.05 -13.73
C PHE A 288 -3.93 -18.83 -14.12
N ALA A 289 -3.59 -17.97 -13.15
CA ALA A 289 -2.88 -16.74 -13.41
C ALA A 289 -1.42 -16.98 -13.82
N ILE A 290 -0.73 -17.96 -13.22
CA ILE A 290 0.67 -18.23 -13.55
C ILE A 290 0.81 -18.70 -15.01
N PRO A 291 0.13 -19.76 -15.48
CA PRO A 291 0.18 -20.14 -16.89
C PRO A 291 -0.37 -19.04 -17.80
N GLY A 292 -1.48 -18.40 -17.44
CA GLY A 292 -2.08 -17.33 -18.25
C GLY A 292 -1.14 -16.15 -18.48
N LYS A 293 -0.42 -15.70 -17.44
CA LYS A 293 0.59 -14.64 -17.54
C LYS A 293 1.86 -15.08 -18.26
N ALA A 294 2.21 -16.36 -18.18
CA ALA A 294 3.34 -16.95 -18.91
C ALA A 294 3.00 -17.33 -20.37
N GLY A 295 1.84 -16.94 -20.91
CA GLY A 295 1.42 -17.33 -22.26
C GLY A 295 1.30 -18.86 -22.43
N ASN A 296 0.91 -19.55 -21.36
CA ASN A 296 0.91 -21.01 -21.22
C ASN A 296 2.28 -21.66 -21.47
N PHE A 297 3.38 -20.95 -21.18
CA PHE A 297 4.75 -21.42 -21.37
C PHE A 297 5.04 -21.88 -22.82
N ARG A 298 4.36 -21.27 -23.80
CA ARG A 298 4.51 -21.63 -25.23
C ARG A 298 5.82 -21.14 -25.85
N GLY A 299 6.51 -20.19 -25.23
CA GLY A 299 7.78 -19.65 -25.72
C GLY A 299 8.97 -20.11 -24.91
N GLU A 300 10.17 -20.02 -25.49
CA GLU A 300 11.44 -20.23 -24.81
C GLU A 300 11.54 -19.34 -23.55
N PRO A 301 11.66 -19.93 -22.35
CA PRO A 301 11.87 -19.17 -21.13
C PRO A 301 13.21 -18.45 -21.17
N THR A 302 13.24 -17.19 -20.74
CA THR A 302 14.47 -16.41 -20.63
C THR A 302 14.45 -15.51 -19.41
N LEU A 303 15.63 -15.25 -18.85
CA LEU A 303 15.85 -14.25 -17.80
C LEU A 303 16.21 -12.88 -18.41
N ASP A 304 16.36 -12.79 -19.72
CA ASP A 304 16.56 -11.52 -20.42
C ASP A 304 15.24 -10.74 -20.50
N GLY A 305 15.11 -9.77 -19.59
CA GLY A 305 13.96 -8.87 -19.53
C GLY A 305 13.77 -7.98 -20.75
N ALA A 306 14.74 -7.90 -21.67
CA ALA A 306 14.63 -7.16 -22.92
C ALA A 306 14.34 -8.06 -24.14
N ALA A 307 14.33 -9.39 -24.00
CA ALA A 307 14.11 -10.31 -25.11
C ALA A 307 12.76 -10.11 -25.82
N PHE A 308 11.74 -9.66 -25.07
CA PHE A 308 10.44 -9.35 -25.66
C PHE A 308 10.53 -8.16 -26.64
N ILE A 309 11.43 -7.20 -26.42
CA ILE A 309 11.63 -6.05 -27.31
C ILE A 309 12.15 -6.55 -28.65
N GLN A 310 13.15 -7.44 -28.66
CA GLN A 310 13.65 -8.03 -29.91
C GLN A 310 12.55 -8.74 -30.70
N ARG A 311 11.66 -9.46 -29.99
CA ARG A 311 10.60 -10.25 -30.60
C ARG A 311 9.44 -9.40 -31.13
N TYR A 312 9.01 -8.39 -30.39
CA TYR A 312 7.79 -7.63 -30.68
C TYR A 312 8.05 -6.24 -31.26
N ASN A 313 9.22 -5.63 -30.98
CA ASN A 313 9.62 -4.29 -31.42
C ASN A 313 11.09 -4.29 -31.92
N PRO A 314 11.39 -4.94 -33.07
CA PRO A 314 12.77 -5.09 -33.56
C PRO A 314 13.48 -3.74 -33.81
N ASP A 315 12.74 -2.69 -34.21
CA ASP A 315 13.31 -1.35 -34.39
C ASP A 315 13.74 -0.73 -33.04
N HIS A 316 12.96 -0.93 -31.97
CA HIS A 316 13.35 -0.50 -30.61
C HIS A 316 14.62 -1.23 -30.17
N TYR A 317 14.67 -2.53 -30.44
CA TYR A 317 15.82 -3.35 -30.10
C TYR A 317 17.08 -2.86 -30.85
N ALA A 318 16.96 -2.53 -32.13
CA ALA A 318 18.07 -2.00 -32.92
C ALA A 318 18.59 -0.66 -32.39
N VAL A 319 17.69 0.28 -32.06
CA VAL A 319 18.06 1.57 -31.42
C VAL A 319 18.77 1.34 -30.09
N MET A 320 18.22 0.46 -29.25
CA MET A 320 18.80 0.12 -27.96
C MET A 320 20.20 -0.48 -28.10
N GLN A 321 20.38 -1.45 -28.99
CA GLN A 321 21.69 -2.11 -29.18
C GLN A 321 22.72 -1.14 -29.75
N TRP A 322 22.33 -0.30 -30.70
CA TRP A 322 23.23 0.74 -31.23
C TRP A 322 23.73 1.65 -30.11
N LEU A 323 22.84 2.14 -29.24
CA LEU A 323 23.25 2.95 -28.09
C LEU A 323 24.15 2.15 -27.13
N LYS A 324 23.86 0.87 -26.92
CA LYS A 324 24.68 -0.02 -26.08
C LYS A 324 26.13 -0.12 -26.54
N GLU A 325 26.31 -0.24 -27.85
CA GLU A 325 27.60 -0.48 -28.49
C GLU A 325 28.38 0.81 -28.78
N ASN A 326 27.69 1.95 -28.93
CA ASN A 326 28.29 3.18 -29.45
C ASN A 326 28.34 4.35 -28.44
N THR A 327 27.80 4.19 -27.22
CA THR A 327 27.85 5.24 -26.19
C THR A 327 28.34 4.74 -24.85
N ALA A 328 28.90 5.64 -24.04
CA ALA A 328 29.28 5.34 -22.66
C ALA A 328 28.02 5.14 -21.77
N PRO A 329 28.11 4.42 -20.64
CA PRO A 329 26.96 4.19 -19.76
C PRO A 329 26.33 5.46 -19.17
N ASP A 330 27.12 6.52 -18.99
CA ASP A 330 26.73 7.81 -18.45
C ASP A 330 26.30 8.83 -19.51
N THR A 331 26.44 8.50 -20.80
CA THR A 331 25.98 9.34 -21.91
C THR A 331 24.49 9.67 -21.77
N VAL A 332 24.17 10.96 -21.70
CA VAL A 332 22.79 11.43 -21.61
C VAL A 332 22.15 11.45 -23.00
N ILE A 333 21.03 10.73 -23.10
CA ILE A 333 20.19 10.70 -24.29
C ILE A 333 18.96 11.57 -24.07
N LEU A 334 18.47 12.20 -25.13
CA LEU A 334 17.21 12.90 -25.14
C LEU A 334 16.15 12.02 -25.79
N GLU A 335 15.15 11.65 -25.01
CA GLU A 335 13.87 11.10 -25.47
C GLU A 335 12.71 11.94 -24.90
N ALA A 336 11.55 11.91 -25.55
CA ALA A 336 10.40 12.66 -25.05
C ALA A 336 9.95 12.10 -23.68
N PRO A 337 9.55 12.91 -22.69
CA PRO A 337 9.00 12.41 -21.43
C PRO A 337 7.79 11.49 -21.64
N GLY A 338 7.76 10.34 -20.98
CA GLY A 338 6.74 9.32 -21.15
C GLY A 338 5.46 9.52 -20.34
N ARG A 339 4.47 8.69 -20.67
CA ARG A 339 3.17 8.64 -20.00
C ARG A 339 3.12 7.46 -19.01
N PRO A 340 2.22 7.52 -18.02
CA PRO A 340 1.99 6.37 -17.14
C PRO A 340 1.50 5.15 -17.93
N TYR A 341 2.08 3.98 -17.63
CA TYR A 341 1.64 2.66 -18.12
C TYR A 341 1.65 2.50 -19.66
N THR A 342 2.66 3.06 -20.32
CA THR A 342 2.92 2.91 -21.76
C THR A 342 4.33 2.36 -21.98
N ASP A 343 4.65 1.95 -23.22
CA ASP A 343 6.03 1.59 -23.64
C ASP A 343 6.88 2.83 -23.95
N ASP A 344 6.47 3.99 -23.44
CA ASP A 344 7.24 5.22 -23.52
C ASP A 344 8.53 5.09 -22.68
N ASP A 345 9.57 5.84 -23.04
CA ASP A 345 10.85 5.89 -22.30
C ASP A 345 11.66 4.57 -22.38
N PHE A 346 11.37 3.72 -23.37
CA PHE A 346 12.06 2.44 -23.57
C PHE A 346 13.56 2.61 -23.77
N VAL A 347 14.00 3.76 -24.31
CA VAL A 347 15.40 3.97 -24.63
C VAL A 347 16.19 4.07 -23.34
N SER A 348 15.86 4.98 -22.42
CA SER A 348 16.56 5.06 -21.13
C SER A 348 16.34 3.81 -20.28
N ALA A 349 15.13 3.25 -20.28
CA ALA A 349 14.78 2.08 -19.48
C ALA A 349 15.59 0.82 -19.86
N PHE A 350 15.81 0.56 -21.15
CA PHE A 350 16.42 -0.70 -21.61
C PHE A 350 17.83 -0.54 -22.19
N SER A 351 18.24 0.66 -22.62
CA SER A 351 19.64 0.91 -22.97
C SER A 351 20.52 1.09 -21.73
N GLY A 352 19.97 1.54 -20.60
CA GLY A 352 20.73 1.87 -19.40
C GLY A 352 21.44 3.23 -19.48
N ARG A 353 21.08 4.08 -20.45
CA ARG A 353 21.58 5.46 -20.58
C ARG A 353 20.61 6.42 -19.90
N PRO A 354 21.08 7.40 -19.12
CA PRO A 354 20.20 8.38 -18.50
C PRO A 354 19.50 9.26 -19.55
N THR A 355 18.31 9.75 -19.22
CA THR A 355 17.59 10.78 -19.99
C THR A 355 17.31 12.01 -19.13
N VAL A 356 17.05 13.14 -19.77
CA VAL A 356 16.75 14.42 -19.11
C VAL A 356 15.51 14.32 -18.23
N LEU A 357 14.46 13.66 -18.73
CA LEU A 357 13.22 13.41 -18.00
C LEU A 357 12.45 12.26 -18.65
N GLY A 358 12.23 11.18 -17.90
CA GLY A 358 11.29 10.11 -18.27
C GLY A 358 9.85 10.50 -17.93
N TRP A 359 9.18 9.73 -17.06
CA TRP A 359 7.81 10.03 -16.66
C TRP A 359 7.75 11.08 -15.51
N GLY A 360 7.43 12.33 -15.83
CA GLY A 360 7.33 13.43 -14.86
C GLY A 360 6.35 13.20 -13.70
N GLY A 361 5.23 12.50 -13.96
CA GLY A 361 4.28 12.10 -12.91
C GLY A 361 4.83 11.05 -11.94
N HIS A 362 5.83 10.25 -12.33
CA HIS A 362 6.56 9.40 -11.40
C HIS A 362 7.48 10.24 -10.53
N GLU A 363 8.16 11.22 -11.12
CA GLU A 363 9.04 12.11 -10.36
C GLU A 363 8.28 12.91 -9.31
N LEU A 364 7.05 13.34 -9.60
CA LEU A 364 6.13 13.90 -8.60
C LEU A 364 5.90 12.95 -7.42
N GLN A 365 5.71 11.66 -7.70
CA GLN A 365 5.50 10.60 -6.72
C GLN A 365 6.79 10.14 -6.02
N TRP A 366 7.95 10.69 -6.34
CA TRP A 366 9.20 10.44 -5.61
C TRP A 366 9.67 11.69 -4.87
N ARG A 367 9.60 12.86 -5.52
CA ARG A 367 10.10 14.14 -5.00
C ARG A 367 9.04 14.97 -4.28
N GLY A 368 7.76 14.73 -4.54
CA GLY A 368 6.65 15.43 -3.88
C GLY A 368 6.31 16.82 -4.43
N ASN A 369 7.01 17.28 -5.46
CA ASN A 369 6.75 18.51 -6.21
C ASN A 369 6.92 18.27 -7.72
N TYR A 370 6.51 19.25 -8.54
CA TYR A 370 6.60 19.20 -10.00
C TYR A 370 7.59 20.24 -10.56
N ASP A 371 8.51 20.75 -9.74
CA ASP A 371 9.35 21.89 -10.12
C ASP A 371 10.33 21.51 -11.25
N GLU A 372 11.07 20.42 -11.07
CA GLU A 372 12.00 19.93 -12.10
C GLU A 372 11.28 19.35 -13.33
N PRO A 373 10.26 18.48 -13.21
CA PRO A 373 9.49 18.05 -14.37
C PRO A 373 8.85 19.22 -15.14
N GLY A 374 8.23 20.17 -14.43
CA GLY A 374 7.60 21.35 -15.01
C GLY A 374 8.57 22.31 -15.67
N ARG A 375 9.84 22.34 -15.22
CA ARG A 375 10.92 23.09 -15.88
C ARG A 375 11.47 22.36 -17.11
N ARG A 376 11.69 21.05 -17.03
CA ARG A 376 12.35 20.26 -18.09
C ARG A 376 11.43 19.97 -19.28
N GLU A 377 10.15 19.71 -19.04
CA GLU A 377 9.17 19.42 -20.12
C GLU A 377 9.13 20.48 -21.23
N PRO A 378 9.02 21.79 -20.94
CA PRO A 378 9.03 22.81 -21.99
C PRO A 378 10.39 22.94 -22.69
N LEU A 379 11.50 22.78 -21.97
CA LEU A 379 12.85 22.81 -22.55
C LEU A 379 13.06 21.67 -23.55
N ILE A 380 12.70 20.44 -23.17
CA ILE A 380 12.73 19.28 -24.05
C ILE A 380 11.84 19.51 -25.28
N GLY A 381 10.64 20.05 -25.07
CA GLY A 381 9.72 20.38 -26.15
C GLY A 381 10.28 21.44 -27.12
N ALA A 382 11.05 22.41 -26.63
CA ALA A 382 11.68 23.43 -27.46
C ALA A 382 12.77 22.84 -28.38
N ILE A 383 13.56 21.88 -27.89
CA ILE A 383 14.55 21.13 -28.69
C ILE A 383 13.83 20.37 -29.81
N TYR A 384 12.83 19.56 -29.47
CA TYR A 384 12.09 18.76 -30.47
C TYR A 384 11.36 19.63 -31.48
N LYS A 385 10.83 20.79 -31.11
CA LYS A 385 10.19 21.71 -32.05
C LYS A 385 11.20 22.57 -32.83
N ASN A 386 12.50 22.43 -32.57
CA ASN A 386 13.59 23.24 -33.12
C ASN A 386 13.31 24.76 -33.05
N GLN A 387 12.84 25.24 -31.89
CA GLN A 387 12.33 26.61 -31.74
C GLN A 387 13.41 27.68 -31.74
N SER A 388 14.56 27.39 -31.11
CA SER A 388 15.69 28.32 -30.99
C SER A 388 17.02 27.56 -30.93
N PRO A 389 17.98 27.86 -31.83
CA PRO A 389 19.32 27.29 -31.78
C PRO A 389 20.07 27.57 -30.47
N ASP A 390 19.89 28.76 -29.90
CA ASP A 390 20.61 29.18 -28.69
C ASP A 390 20.03 28.51 -27.45
N LEU A 391 18.70 28.46 -27.33
CA LEU A 391 18.04 27.69 -26.27
C LEU A 391 18.39 26.20 -26.34
N THR A 392 18.50 25.66 -27.56
CA THR A 392 18.93 24.26 -27.77
C THR A 392 20.35 24.06 -27.25
N ARG A 393 21.30 24.96 -27.61
CA ARG A 393 22.68 24.91 -27.11
C ARG A 393 22.75 24.98 -25.59
N GLU A 394 22.06 25.94 -24.99
CA GLU A 394 22.02 26.13 -23.53
C GLU A 394 21.46 24.89 -22.83
N THR A 395 20.34 24.36 -23.32
CA THR A 395 19.70 23.18 -22.72
C THR A 395 20.55 21.91 -22.89
N VAL A 396 21.16 21.73 -24.06
CA VAL A 396 22.06 20.60 -24.34
C VAL A 396 23.28 20.64 -23.43
N GLN A 397 23.86 21.82 -23.22
CA GLN A 397 25.00 21.99 -22.32
C GLN A 397 24.61 21.79 -20.85
N GLU A 398 23.48 22.36 -20.41
CA GLU A 398 23.01 22.24 -19.02
C GLU A 398 22.80 20.78 -18.60
N PHE A 399 22.20 19.97 -19.48
CA PHE A 399 21.89 18.57 -19.19
C PHE A 399 22.90 17.56 -19.74
N GLY A 400 23.98 18.03 -20.40
CA GLY A 400 24.99 17.16 -21.00
C GLY A 400 24.45 16.23 -22.10
N ILE A 401 23.47 16.67 -22.89
CA ILE A 401 22.81 15.84 -23.91
C ILE A 401 23.77 15.56 -25.07
N GLU A 402 24.08 14.30 -25.33
CA GLU A 402 24.94 13.94 -26.47
C GLU A 402 24.15 13.41 -27.67
N TYR A 403 23.03 12.74 -27.41
CA TYR A 403 22.20 12.14 -28.45
C TYR A 403 20.74 12.51 -28.28
N MET A 404 20.02 12.63 -29.39
CA MET A 404 18.58 12.84 -29.44
C MET A 404 17.93 11.73 -30.26
N ILE A 405 16.89 11.11 -29.71
CA ILE A 405 16.08 10.11 -30.40
C ILE A 405 14.87 10.80 -31.00
N VAL A 406 14.59 10.55 -32.27
CA VAL A 406 13.36 10.99 -32.94
C VAL A 406 12.66 9.77 -33.50
N GLY A 407 11.53 9.40 -32.91
CA GLY A 407 10.66 8.33 -33.37
C GLY A 407 9.18 8.75 -33.45
N PRO A 408 8.26 7.77 -33.61
CA PRO A 408 6.83 8.03 -33.69
C PRO A 408 6.27 8.83 -32.50
N LYS A 409 6.75 8.57 -31.28
CA LYS A 409 6.32 9.25 -30.06
C LYS A 409 6.68 10.73 -30.08
N GLU A 410 7.93 11.05 -30.38
CA GLU A 410 8.42 12.43 -30.45
C GLU A 410 7.68 13.21 -31.53
N ARG A 411 7.51 12.58 -32.70
CA ARG A 411 6.75 13.15 -33.83
C ARG A 411 5.31 13.45 -33.45
N ASP A 412 4.63 12.50 -32.80
CA ASP A 412 3.24 12.68 -32.40
C ASP A 412 3.08 13.72 -31.27
N LYS A 413 3.91 13.63 -30.22
CA LYS A 413 3.84 14.51 -29.05
C LYS A 413 4.15 15.96 -29.40
N TYR A 414 5.17 16.20 -30.22
CA TYR A 414 5.62 17.54 -30.57
C TYR A 414 5.17 18.03 -31.95
N LYS A 415 4.41 17.19 -32.69
CA LYS A 415 3.90 17.48 -34.03
C LYS A 415 5.01 17.92 -34.99
N ILE A 416 6.13 17.19 -34.97
CA ILE A 416 7.34 17.51 -35.75
C ILE A 416 7.04 17.39 -37.25
N PRO A 417 7.03 18.49 -38.01
CA PRO A 417 6.83 18.45 -39.45
C PRO A 417 8.03 17.80 -40.18
N PRO A 418 7.83 17.18 -41.36
CA PRO A 418 8.93 16.57 -42.12
C PRO A 418 10.08 17.52 -42.44
N HIS A 419 9.79 18.81 -42.68
CA HIS A 419 10.82 19.82 -42.96
C HIS A 419 11.66 20.19 -41.72
N THR A 420 11.12 20.04 -40.51
CA THR A 420 11.87 20.31 -39.28
C THR A 420 13.01 19.32 -39.09
N GLU A 421 12.88 18.09 -39.59
CA GLU A 421 13.95 17.09 -39.48
C GLU A 421 15.18 17.44 -40.31
N SER A 422 14.96 18.00 -41.51
CA SER A 422 16.04 18.57 -42.32
C SER A 422 16.73 19.73 -41.58
N SER A 423 15.98 20.50 -40.78
CA SER A 423 16.52 21.64 -40.04
C SER A 423 17.36 21.24 -38.82
N TYR A 424 17.19 20.02 -38.28
CA TYR A 424 18.07 19.52 -37.22
C TYR A 424 19.52 19.40 -37.66
N GLN A 425 19.78 19.16 -38.95
CA GLN A 425 21.13 18.92 -39.48
C GLN A 425 22.12 20.07 -39.22
N LYS A 426 21.62 21.27 -38.88
CA LYS A 426 22.44 22.42 -38.47
C LYS A 426 23.15 22.21 -37.13
N LEU A 427 22.51 21.52 -36.19
CA LEU A 427 23.00 21.33 -34.82
C LEU A 427 23.21 19.86 -34.46
N TRP A 428 22.60 18.96 -35.22
CA TRP A 428 22.55 17.54 -34.97
C TRP A 428 23.00 16.75 -36.20
N GLU A 429 23.64 15.60 -36.00
CA GLU A 429 24.10 14.69 -37.06
C GLU A 429 23.32 13.38 -36.97
N PRO A 430 22.61 12.93 -38.02
CA PRO A 430 22.01 11.60 -37.99
C PRO A 430 23.12 10.54 -38.03
N VAL A 431 23.17 9.67 -37.02
CA VAL A 431 24.22 8.65 -36.86
C VAL A 431 23.70 7.22 -36.97
N PHE A 432 22.39 7.02 -36.81
CA PHE A 432 21.75 5.71 -36.95
C PHE A 432 20.26 5.85 -37.26
N SER A 433 19.72 4.90 -38.02
CA SER A 433 18.28 4.80 -38.30
C SER A 433 17.84 3.34 -38.30
N ALA A 434 16.68 3.07 -37.69
CA ALA A 434 16.02 1.77 -37.72
C ALA A 434 14.50 1.98 -37.77
N GLY A 435 13.86 1.51 -38.85
CA GLY A 435 12.44 1.74 -39.10
C GLY A 435 12.08 3.22 -39.00
N PRO A 436 11.11 3.63 -38.15
CA PRO A 436 10.70 5.02 -37.99
C PRO A 436 11.59 5.83 -37.02
N TYR A 437 12.65 5.25 -36.46
CA TYR A 437 13.54 5.88 -35.49
C TYR A 437 14.81 6.41 -36.14
N THR A 438 15.25 7.58 -35.71
CA THR A 438 16.57 8.14 -36.04
C THR A 438 17.26 8.63 -34.78
N ILE A 439 18.54 8.28 -34.64
CA ILE A 439 19.43 8.77 -33.59
C ILE A 439 20.25 9.90 -34.17
N TYR A 440 20.21 11.03 -33.48
CA TYR A 440 20.95 12.24 -33.80
C TYR A 440 22.04 12.46 -32.76
N ARG A 441 23.27 12.72 -33.18
CA ARG A 441 24.39 13.15 -32.33
C ARG A 441 24.51 14.67 -32.32
N TRP A 442 24.79 15.25 -31.16
CA TRP A 442 25.05 16.68 -31.04
C TRP A 442 26.34 17.09 -31.77
N LYS A 443 26.29 18.15 -32.60
CA LYS A 443 27.47 18.66 -33.34
C LYS A 443 28.27 19.74 -32.60
N GLY A 444 27.68 20.39 -31.61
CA GLY A 444 28.18 21.64 -31.03
C GLY A 444 29.39 21.51 -30.08
N GLY A 445 30.19 20.45 -30.19
CA GLY A 445 31.29 20.12 -29.28
C GLY A 445 30.81 19.42 -28.00
N ALA A 446 31.70 18.63 -27.40
CA ALA A 446 31.43 18.00 -26.11
C ALA A 446 31.14 19.08 -25.05
N PRO A 447 30.27 18.80 -24.05
CA PRO A 447 30.18 19.64 -22.86
C PRO A 447 31.60 19.82 -22.31
N ALA A 448 32.02 21.05 -22.04
CA ALA A 448 33.32 21.26 -21.40
C ALA A 448 33.29 20.54 -20.04
N ASP A 449 34.20 19.60 -19.83
CA ASP A 449 34.41 18.93 -18.54
C ASP A 449 34.47 20.00 -17.43
N GLN A 450 33.45 20.03 -16.57
CA GLN A 450 33.43 20.81 -15.32
C GLN A 450 33.59 19.89 -14.13
#